data_AF-A0A9D2LAH6-F1
#
_entry.id   AF-A0A9D2LAH6-F1
#
_cell.length_a   1.000
_cell.length_b   1.000
_cell.length_c   1.000
_cell.angle_alpha   90.00
_cell.angle_beta   90.00
_cell.angle_gamma   90.00
#
_symmetry.space_group_name_H-M   'P 1'
#
loop_
_entity.id
_entity.type
_entity.pdbx_description
1 polymer ?
#
loop_
_entity_poly.entity_id
_entity_poly.type
_entity_poly.pdbx_seq_one_letter_code
_entity_poly.pdbx_strand_id
1 'polypeptide(L)'
;MLIEFGWSLDGAAWADGTGTTGSVRLGPRGLVQLLQSRLALTRPSVDPAVRIAQYAKAIAEAEHPWPRESFAVDPWATAATMLSWRDAAVMAGAALQPREGLPARLEALCAIEQVADLSPGAADDLAELVALLQESPWPLGIERLLCHEAPESLPGSWPRLLALLGEGGVEVTAVEEASAGRPELVLLESEDEWTAAETAARFLAGREGRAVHVLATEDTILLDQELRRRDLPALGVAAASADRTSLQILPLYLSIAIAPVDVQQLGAFL
;
A
#
# COMPACT_ATOMS: atom_id res chain seq x y z
N MET A 1 -21.77 -6.59 -8.27
CA MET A 1 -20.73 -5.62 -7.84
C MET A 1 -19.51 -5.75 -8.74
N LEU A 2 -18.90 -4.62 -9.11
CA LEU A 2 -17.65 -4.55 -9.88
C LEU A 2 -16.46 -4.32 -8.95
N ILE A 3 -15.38 -5.08 -9.10
CA ILE A 3 -14.11 -4.88 -8.41
C ILE A 3 -13.06 -4.46 -9.42
N GLU A 4 -12.30 -3.42 -9.12
CA GLU A 4 -11.06 -3.05 -9.81
C GLU A 4 -9.90 -3.43 -8.89
N PHE A 5 -9.10 -4.41 -9.30
CA PHE A 5 -8.03 -5.02 -8.55
C PHE A 5 -6.67 -4.67 -9.16
N GLY A 6 -5.73 -4.22 -8.34
CA GLY A 6 -4.36 -4.01 -8.75
C GLY A 6 -3.40 -4.20 -7.59
N TRP A 7 -2.19 -4.68 -7.87
CA TRP A 7 -1.25 -5.11 -6.84
C TRP A 7 -0.88 -3.99 -5.85
N SER A 8 -0.84 -2.75 -6.33
CA SER A 8 -0.51 -1.55 -5.55
C SER A 8 -1.71 -0.73 -5.09
N LEU A 9 -2.95 -1.21 -5.27
CA LEU A 9 -4.15 -0.41 -4.99
C LEU A 9 -4.53 -0.31 -3.51
N ASP A 10 -3.91 -1.08 -2.61
CA ASP A 10 -4.15 -0.95 -1.17
C ASP A 10 -3.56 0.36 -0.56
N GLY A 11 -2.68 1.07 -1.29
CA GLY A 11 -1.83 2.14 -0.74
C GLY A 11 -2.25 3.58 -1.05
N ALA A 12 -3.25 3.83 -1.90
CA ALA A 12 -3.52 5.16 -2.42
C ALA A 12 -5.00 5.57 -2.24
N ALA A 13 -5.29 6.24 -1.11
CA ALA A 13 -6.62 6.84 -0.83
C ALA A 13 -7.08 7.87 -1.88
N TRP A 14 -6.15 8.42 -2.68
CA TRP A 14 -6.46 9.36 -3.75
C TRP A 14 -6.97 8.69 -5.05
N ALA A 15 -6.85 7.36 -5.14
CA ALA A 15 -7.37 6.58 -6.26
C ALA A 15 -8.82 6.12 -6.05
N ASP A 16 -9.44 6.43 -4.90
CA ASP A 16 -10.86 6.24 -4.69
C ASP A 16 -11.63 7.23 -5.60
N GLY A 17 -11.84 6.80 -6.84
CA GLY A 17 -12.71 7.50 -7.78
C GLY A 17 -14.05 7.76 -7.11
N THR A 18 -14.66 8.90 -7.43
CA THR A 18 -16.00 9.30 -7.00
C THR A 18 -16.89 8.07 -6.92
N GLY A 19 -17.24 7.63 -5.71
CA GLY A 19 -17.90 6.35 -5.44
C GLY A 19 -19.15 6.19 -6.29
N THR A 20 -18.99 5.61 -7.48
CA THR A 20 -20.09 5.17 -8.31
C THR A 20 -20.66 3.95 -7.62
N THR A 21 -21.93 4.04 -7.23
CA THR A 21 -22.67 3.00 -6.53
C THR A 21 -22.49 1.65 -7.25
N GLY A 22 -21.71 0.74 -6.66
CA GLY A 22 -21.52 -0.61 -7.19
C GLY A 22 -20.10 -0.99 -7.67
N SER A 23 -19.13 -0.08 -7.65
CA SER A 23 -17.71 -0.37 -7.96
C SER A 23 -16.79 -0.12 -6.77
N VAL A 24 -15.80 -0.99 -6.54
CA VAL A 24 -14.78 -0.83 -5.49
C VAL A 24 -13.38 -1.09 -6.03
N ARG A 25 -12.40 -0.28 -5.59
CA ARG A 25 -10.98 -0.45 -5.90
C ARG A 25 -10.27 -1.11 -4.73
N LEU A 26 -9.57 -2.22 -4.96
CA LEU A 26 -8.95 -3.02 -3.91
C LEU A 26 -7.55 -3.48 -4.33
N GLY A 27 -6.62 -3.50 -3.39
CA GLY A 27 -5.39 -4.27 -3.55
C GLY A 27 -5.49 -5.66 -2.90
N PRO A 28 -4.36 -6.36 -2.76
CA PRO A 28 -4.26 -7.69 -2.17
C PRO A 28 -4.97 -7.83 -0.81
N ARG A 29 -4.72 -6.91 0.13
CA ARG A 29 -5.28 -6.94 1.49
C ARG A 29 -6.78 -6.65 1.45
N GLY A 30 -7.19 -5.63 0.69
CA GLY A 30 -8.59 -5.27 0.55
C GLY A 30 -9.43 -6.39 -0.06
N LEU A 31 -8.91 -7.07 -1.10
CA LEU A 31 -9.61 -8.18 -1.74
C LEU A 31 -9.74 -9.39 -0.80
N VAL A 32 -8.67 -9.77 -0.08
CA VAL A 32 -8.72 -10.85 0.92
C VAL A 32 -9.75 -10.54 2.00
N GLN A 33 -9.72 -9.33 2.58
CA GLN A 33 -10.68 -8.93 3.61
C GLN A 33 -12.13 -8.93 3.13
N LEU A 34 -12.37 -8.49 1.89
CA LEU A 34 -13.70 -8.53 1.29
C LEU A 34 -14.18 -9.98 1.16
N LEU A 35 -13.34 -10.88 0.64
CA LEU A 35 -13.68 -12.28 0.47
C LEU A 35 -13.90 -12.97 1.82
N GLN A 36 -13.05 -12.73 2.81
CA GLN A 36 -13.25 -13.22 4.17
C GLN A 36 -14.57 -12.74 4.77
N SER A 37 -14.95 -11.48 4.54
CA SER A 37 -16.24 -10.96 5.01
C SER A 37 -17.42 -11.66 4.34
N ARG A 38 -17.32 -11.99 3.05
CA ARG A 38 -18.39 -12.70 2.31
C ARG A 38 -18.48 -14.18 2.69
N LEU A 39 -17.36 -14.79 3.04
CA LEU A 39 -17.25 -16.20 3.40
C LEU A 39 -17.32 -16.44 4.92
N ALA A 40 -17.57 -15.39 5.71
CA ALA A 40 -17.60 -15.43 7.18
C ALA A 40 -16.31 -15.97 7.84
N LEU A 41 -15.15 -15.67 7.24
CA LEU A 41 -13.81 -16.03 7.72
C LEU A 41 -13.09 -14.88 8.44
N THR A 42 -13.78 -13.78 8.73
CA THR A 42 -13.18 -12.62 9.41
C THR A 42 -12.74 -12.97 10.81
N ARG A 43 -11.53 -12.56 11.19
CA ARG A 43 -10.95 -12.76 12.52
C ARG A 43 -10.32 -11.48 13.07
N PRO A 44 -10.09 -11.36 14.38
CA PRO A 44 -9.41 -10.21 14.96
C PRO A 44 -7.99 -10.05 14.39
N SER A 45 -7.56 -8.80 14.20
CA SER A 45 -6.18 -8.52 13.78
C SER A 45 -5.19 -8.95 14.86
N VAL A 46 -4.14 -9.65 14.45
CA VAL A 46 -3.07 -10.10 15.33
C VAL A 46 -1.84 -9.22 15.11
N ASP A 47 -1.24 -8.74 16.19
CA ASP A 47 0.01 -7.98 16.13
C ASP A 47 1.16 -8.88 15.64
N PRO A 48 2.00 -8.44 14.68
CA PRO A 48 3.17 -9.19 14.23
C PRO A 48 4.06 -9.71 15.36
N ALA A 49 4.22 -8.94 16.45
CA ALA A 49 5.00 -9.32 17.61
C ALA A 49 4.47 -10.59 18.30
N VAL A 50 3.15 -10.78 18.33
CA VAL A 50 2.52 -11.97 18.92
C VAL A 50 2.85 -13.21 18.08
N ARG A 51 2.75 -13.10 16.75
CA ARG A 51 3.12 -14.21 15.85
C ARG A 51 4.60 -14.56 15.95
N ILE A 52 5.48 -13.57 16.05
CA ILE A 52 6.92 -13.82 16.26
C ILE A 52 7.15 -14.59 17.57
N ALA A 53 6.48 -14.21 18.66
CA ALA A 53 6.59 -14.91 19.93
C ALA A 53 6.04 -16.35 19.87
N GLN A 54 4.90 -16.57 19.22
CA GLN A 54 4.34 -17.90 19.00
C GLN A 54 5.28 -18.78 18.16
N TYR A 55 5.89 -18.22 17.11
CA TYR A 55 6.83 -18.95 16.28
C TYR A 55 8.15 -19.23 16.99
N ALA A 56 8.63 -18.31 17.84
CA ALA A 56 9.79 -18.55 18.70
C ALA A 56 9.56 -19.74 19.65
N LYS A 57 8.35 -19.85 20.22
CA LYS A 57 7.94 -21.00 21.03
C LYS A 57 7.97 -22.29 20.19
N ALA A 58 7.42 -22.27 18.97
CA ALA A 58 7.43 -23.43 18.08
C ALA A 58 8.86 -23.86 17.69
N ILE A 59 9.78 -22.91 17.45
CA ILE A 59 11.20 -23.21 17.18
C ILE A 59 11.84 -23.90 18.38
N ALA A 60 11.57 -23.41 19.60
CA ALA A 60 12.08 -24.02 20.82
C ALA A 60 11.54 -25.44 21.03
N GLU A 61 10.27 -25.69 20.71
CA GLU A 61 9.63 -27.01 20.85
C GLU A 61 10.08 -28.01 19.77
N ALA A 62 10.32 -27.56 18.54
CA ALA A 62 10.77 -28.43 17.46
C ALA A 62 12.23 -28.92 17.64
N GLU A 63 13.04 -28.20 18.40
CA GLU A 63 14.46 -28.46 18.69
C GLU A 63 15.31 -28.81 17.45
N HIS A 64 14.93 -28.31 16.27
CA HIS A 64 15.58 -28.69 15.01
C HIS A 64 17.04 -28.19 14.95
N PRO A 65 18.00 -28.96 14.41
CA PRO A 65 19.41 -28.55 14.38
C PRO A 65 19.69 -27.29 13.58
N TRP A 66 18.97 -27.09 12.47
CA TRP A 66 19.27 -26.03 11.51
C TRP A 66 19.21 -24.60 12.09
N PRO A 67 18.16 -24.18 12.83
CA PRO A 67 18.12 -22.83 13.42
C PRO A 67 18.83 -22.71 14.78
N ARG A 68 19.30 -23.81 15.37
CA ARG A 68 19.69 -23.88 16.79
C ARG A 68 20.73 -22.85 17.19
N GLU A 69 21.81 -22.74 16.42
CA GLU A 69 22.91 -21.81 16.73
C GLU A 69 22.45 -20.36 16.67
N SER A 70 21.74 -19.97 15.61
CA SER A 70 21.18 -18.62 15.47
C SER A 70 20.15 -18.30 16.55
N PHE A 71 19.27 -19.26 16.86
CA PHE A 71 18.24 -19.10 17.89
C PHE A 71 18.83 -18.93 19.29
N ALA A 72 19.96 -19.59 19.58
CA ALA A 72 20.66 -19.41 20.85
C ALA A 72 21.28 -18.00 21.01
N VAL A 73 21.66 -17.35 19.90
CA VAL A 73 22.19 -15.98 19.91
C VAL A 73 21.06 -14.95 20.01
N ASP A 74 20.03 -15.09 19.16
CA ASP A 74 18.89 -14.18 19.14
C ASP A 74 17.59 -14.95 18.78
N PRO A 75 16.80 -15.34 19.79
CA PRO A 75 15.52 -16.03 19.57
C PRO A 75 14.52 -15.19 18.75
N TRP A 76 14.48 -13.88 18.97
CA TRP A 76 13.49 -12.99 18.37
C TRP A 76 13.78 -12.77 16.89
N ALA A 77 14.99 -12.37 16.54
CA ALA A 77 15.37 -12.14 15.15
C ALA A 77 15.34 -13.42 14.32
N THR A 78 15.75 -14.55 14.91
CA THR A 78 15.67 -15.87 14.26
C THR A 78 14.21 -16.25 13.99
N ALA A 79 13.33 -16.11 14.98
CA ALA A 79 11.91 -16.40 14.81
C ALA A 79 11.25 -15.49 13.77
N ALA A 80 11.52 -14.18 13.79
CA ALA A 80 11.00 -13.23 12.82
C ALA A 80 11.44 -13.58 11.39
N THR A 81 12.71 -13.92 11.20
CA THR A 81 13.27 -14.30 9.90
C THR A 81 12.64 -15.59 9.38
N MET A 82 12.58 -16.64 10.21
CA MET A 82 12.01 -17.92 9.81
C MET A 82 10.50 -17.82 9.56
N LEU A 83 9.76 -17.05 10.37
CA LEU A 83 8.34 -16.77 10.16
C LEU A 83 8.10 -16.07 8.81
N SER A 84 8.98 -15.13 8.43
CA SER A 84 8.89 -14.47 7.12
C SER A 84 9.08 -15.45 5.95
N TRP A 85 9.98 -16.44 6.09
CA TRP A 85 10.17 -17.47 5.08
C TRP A 85 9.00 -18.44 5.01
N ARG A 86 8.45 -18.79 6.18
CA ARG A 86 7.23 -19.59 6.32
C ARG A 86 6.08 -18.91 5.58
N ASP A 87 5.82 -17.63 5.86
CA ASP A 87 4.74 -16.87 5.24
C ASP A 87 4.97 -16.68 3.72
N ALA A 88 6.20 -16.46 3.28
CA ALA A 88 6.53 -16.41 1.85
C ALA A 88 6.28 -17.75 1.14
N ALA A 89 6.61 -18.88 1.77
CA ALA A 89 6.37 -20.20 1.22
C ALA A 89 4.87 -20.51 1.12
N VAL A 90 4.09 -20.20 2.17
CA VAL A 90 2.63 -20.37 2.17
C VAL A 90 1.98 -19.48 1.12
N MET A 91 2.39 -18.21 1.01
CA MET A 91 1.89 -17.29 -0.01
C MET A 91 2.23 -17.74 -1.44
N ALA A 92 3.34 -18.46 -1.62
CA ALA A 92 3.70 -19.11 -2.87
C ALA A 92 2.88 -20.39 -3.18
N GLY A 93 2.02 -20.82 -2.26
CA GLY A 93 1.19 -22.02 -2.38
C GLY A 93 1.86 -23.31 -1.90
N ALA A 94 2.96 -23.23 -1.16
CA ALA A 94 3.62 -24.42 -0.62
C ALA A 94 2.86 -24.98 0.59
N ALA A 95 2.60 -26.29 0.58
CA ALA A 95 2.23 -27.03 1.78
C ALA A 95 3.51 -27.40 2.54
N LEU A 96 3.72 -26.81 3.72
CA LEU A 96 4.90 -27.04 4.58
C LEU A 96 4.83 -28.39 5.30
N GLN A 97 4.86 -29.47 4.53
CA GLN A 97 4.82 -30.84 5.01
C GLN A 97 6.18 -31.53 4.84
N PRO A 98 6.63 -32.34 5.81
CA PRO A 98 7.87 -33.09 5.69
C PRO A 98 7.86 -34.01 4.47
N ARG A 99 8.96 -33.99 3.72
CA ARG A 99 9.20 -34.87 2.56
C ARG A 99 10.67 -35.30 2.55
N GLU A 100 10.95 -36.47 2.01
CA GLU A 100 12.31 -36.96 1.87
C GLU A 100 13.10 -36.09 0.87
N GLY A 101 14.38 -35.81 1.18
CA GLY A 101 15.30 -35.09 0.29
C GLY A 101 15.12 -33.57 0.25
N LEU A 102 14.42 -32.98 1.23
CA LEU A 102 14.33 -31.53 1.36
C LEU A 102 15.68 -30.95 1.84
N PRO A 103 16.05 -29.72 1.40
CA PRO A 103 17.17 -29.01 2.00
C PRO A 103 16.91 -28.79 3.50
N ALA A 104 17.95 -28.86 4.33
CA ALA A 104 17.85 -28.73 5.79
C ALA A 104 17.05 -27.52 6.29
N ARG A 105 17.07 -26.40 5.54
CA ARG A 105 16.26 -25.20 5.83
C ARG A 105 14.75 -25.47 5.67
N LEU A 106 14.34 -26.14 4.60
CA LEU A 106 12.92 -26.48 4.36
C LEU A 106 12.46 -27.59 5.30
N GLU A 107 13.33 -28.56 5.61
CA GLU A 107 13.06 -29.57 6.64
C GLU A 107 12.78 -28.91 7.99
N ALA A 108 13.59 -27.91 8.38
CA ALA A 108 13.37 -27.15 9.61
C ALA A 108 12.01 -26.44 9.61
N LEU A 109 11.65 -25.75 8.53
CA LEU A 109 10.35 -25.07 8.42
C LEU A 109 9.19 -26.06 8.55
N CYS A 110 9.27 -27.22 7.90
CA CYS A 110 8.23 -28.25 8.00
C CYS A 110 8.14 -28.84 9.41
N ALA A 111 9.28 -29.10 10.07
CA ALA A 111 9.32 -29.63 11.44
C ALA A 111 8.72 -28.63 12.45
N ILE A 112 9.02 -27.33 12.30
CA ILE A 112 8.46 -26.28 13.14
C ILE A 112 6.96 -26.13 12.90
N GLU A 113 6.51 -26.16 11.64
CA GLU A 113 5.09 -26.05 11.29
C GLU A 113 4.23 -27.15 11.93
N GLN A 114 4.78 -28.35 12.14
CA GLN A 114 4.06 -29.45 12.78
C GLN A 114 3.69 -29.20 14.25
N VAL A 115 4.47 -28.38 14.96
CA VAL A 115 4.24 -28.04 16.38
C VAL A 115 3.73 -26.62 16.57
N ALA A 116 3.69 -25.82 15.49
CA ALA A 116 3.34 -24.42 15.56
C ALA A 116 1.84 -24.20 15.81
N ASP A 117 1.52 -23.56 16.93
CA ASP A 117 0.19 -23.02 17.22
C ASP A 117 0.20 -21.51 16.96
N LEU A 118 0.04 -21.13 15.69
CA LEU A 118 0.08 -19.75 15.24
C LEU A 118 -1.32 -19.18 15.06
N SER A 119 -1.50 -17.95 15.53
CA SER A 119 -2.65 -17.17 15.08
C SER A 119 -2.51 -16.83 13.60
N PRO A 120 -3.54 -17.04 12.75
CA PRO A 120 -3.44 -16.85 11.31
C PRO A 120 -3.09 -15.41 10.90
N GLY A 121 -2.43 -15.29 9.75
CA GLY A 121 -1.96 -14.02 9.20
C GLY A 121 -2.23 -13.98 7.70
N ALA A 122 -1.74 -12.94 7.02
CA ALA A 122 -2.13 -12.68 5.63
C ALA A 122 -1.86 -13.84 4.65
N ALA A 123 -0.76 -14.57 4.83
CA ALA A 123 -0.46 -15.74 4.01
C ALA A 123 -1.42 -16.91 4.29
N ASP A 124 -1.78 -17.12 5.57
CA ASP A 124 -2.74 -18.14 6.00
C ASP A 124 -4.15 -17.83 5.50
N ASP A 125 -4.56 -16.56 5.61
CA ASP A 125 -5.86 -16.07 5.15
C ASP A 125 -6.04 -16.32 3.65
N LEU A 126 -5.01 -16.03 2.85
CA LEU A 126 -5.03 -16.29 1.41
C LEU A 126 -5.09 -17.80 1.12
N ALA A 127 -4.30 -18.61 1.83
CA ALA A 127 -4.30 -20.06 1.66
C ALA A 127 -5.65 -20.69 2.03
N GLU A 128 -6.27 -20.25 3.13
CA GLU A 128 -7.60 -20.69 3.58
C GLU A 128 -8.69 -20.32 2.57
N LEU A 129 -8.65 -19.09 2.01
CA LEU A 129 -9.58 -18.69 0.95
C LEU A 129 -9.47 -19.58 -0.29
N VAL A 130 -8.23 -19.85 -0.74
CA VAL A 130 -7.99 -20.73 -1.89
C VAL A 130 -8.49 -22.15 -1.60
N ALA A 131 -8.22 -22.68 -0.42
CA ALA A 131 -8.70 -24.00 -0.02
C ALA A 131 -10.23 -24.08 0.01
N LEU A 132 -10.90 -23.11 0.64
CA LEU A 132 -12.36 -23.08 0.76
C LEU A 132 -13.05 -22.95 -0.61
N LEU A 133 -12.51 -22.12 -1.51
CA LEU A 133 -13.07 -21.95 -2.85
C LEU A 133 -12.80 -23.16 -3.76
N GLN A 134 -11.76 -23.95 -3.48
CA GLN A 134 -11.51 -25.22 -4.19
C GLN A 134 -12.54 -26.30 -3.84
N GLU A 135 -13.03 -26.31 -2.60
CA GLU A 135 -14.00 -27.31 -2.14
C GLU A 135 -15.39 -27.08 -2.74
N SER A 136 -15.82 -25.83 -2.86
CA SER A 136 -17.10 -25.47 -3.44
C SER A 136 -17.10 -24.06 -4.00
N PRO A 137 -17.77 -23.80 -5.14
CA PRO A 137 -18.05 -22.45 -5.56
C PRO A 137 -19.07 -21.81 -4.60
N TRP A 138 -18.79 -20.58 -4.15
CA TRP A 138 -19.65 -19.80 -3.27
C TRP A 138 -20.23 -18.58 -4.01
N PRO A 139 -21.50 -18.20 -3.78
CA PRO A 139 -22.07 -17.00 -4.38
C PRO A 139 -21.55 -15.74 -3.66
N LEU A 140 -20.46 -15.17 -4.16
CA LEU A 140 -19.77 -14.04 -3.51
C LEU A 140 -20.44 -12.67 -3.72
N GLY A 141 -21.42 -12.58 -4.64
CA GLY A 141 -22.05 -11.31 -5.03
C GLY A 141 -21.14 -10.38 -5.82
N ILE A 142 -20.04 -10.93 -6.37
CA ILE A 142 -19.11 -10.26 -7.26
C ILE A 142 -19.50 -10.65 -8.68
N GLU A 143 -19.77 -9.67 -9.53
CA GLU A 143 -20.16 -9.92 -10.92
C GLU A 143 -18.92 -9.92 -11.82
N ARG A 144 -18.03 -8.93 -11.60
CA ARG A 144 -16.84 -8.73 -12.43
C ARG A 144 -15.67 -8.26 -11.58
N LEU A 145 -14.49 -8.75 -11.93
CA LEU A 145 -13.21 -8.37 -11.34
C LEU A 145 -12.26 -7.96 -12.49
N LEU A 146 -11.90 -6.68 -12.52
CA LEU A 146 -10.98 -6.07 -13.47
C LEU A 146 -9.58 -6.05 -12.87
N CYS A 147 -8.63 -6.79 -13.43
CA CYS A 147 -7.24 -6.81 -12.98
C CYS A 147 -6.38 -5.82 -13.76
N HIS A 148 -5.64 -4.93 -13.08
CA HIS A 148 -4.67 -4.05 -13.75
C HIS A 148 -3.46 -4.81 -14.29
N GLU A 149 -3.04 -5.86 -13.60
CA GLU A 149 -2.02 -6.80 -14.07
C GLU A 149 -2.65 -8.03 -14.72
N ALA A 150 -1.90 -8.70 -15.61
CA ALA A 150 -2.34 -9.99 -16.15
C ALA A 150 -2.53 -11.00 -14.98
N PRO A 151 -3.71 -11.63 -14.82
CA PRO A 151 -4.00 -12.52 -13.70
C PRO A 151 -2.96 -13.64 -13.50
N GLU A 152 -2.37 -14.14 -14.59
CA GLU A 152 -1.38 -15.21 -14.60
C GLU A 152 0.01 -14.74 -14.16
N SER A 153 0.28 -13.43 -14.23
CA SER A 153 1.57 -12.82 -13.85
C SER A 153 1.66 -12.50 -12.35
N LEU A 154 0.54 -12.60 -11.63
CA LEU A 154 0.49 -12.32 -10.19
C LEU A 154 1.29 -13.36 -9.40
N PRO A 155 1.90 -12.98 -8.26
CA PRO A 155 2.77 -13.87 -7.52
C PRO A 155 2.00 -14.95 -6.74
N GLY A 156 2.63 -16.11 -6.56
CA GLY A 156 2.19 -17.14 -5.62
C GLY A 156 0.81 -17.72 -5.93
N SER A 157 -0.08 -17.77 -4.92
CA SER A 157 -1.41 -18.37 -5.05
C SER A 157 -2.48 -17.45 -5.65
N TRP A 158 -2.15 -16.19 -5.97
CA TRP A 158 -3.07 -15.22 -6.56
C TRP A 158 -3.68 -15.66 -7.89
N PRO A 159 -2.92 -16.17 -8.88
CA PRO A 159 -3.50 -16.70 -10.11
C PRO A 159 -4.52 -17.81 -9.84
N ARG A 160 -4.26 -18.68 -8.84
CA ARG A 160 -5.18 -19.74 -8.47
C ARG A 160 -6.45 -19.20 -7.82
N LEU A 161 -6.34 -18.21 -6.92
CA LEU A 161 -7.50 -17.56 -6.32
C LEU A 161 -8.39 -16.94 -7.41
N LEU A 162 -7.82 -16.17 -8.34
CA LEU A 162 -8.58 -15.53 -9.41
C LEU A 162 -9.23 -16.56 -10.35
N ALA A 163 -8.54 -17.65 -10.67
CA ALA A 163 -9.13 -18.73 -11.45
C ALA A 163 -10.34 -19.36 -10.74
N LEU A 164 -10.27 -19.59 -9.43
CA LEU A 164 -11.38 -20.11 -8.63
C LEU A 164 -12.58 -19.15 -8.57
N LEU A 165 -12.32 -17.84 -8.49
CA LEU A 165 -13.37 -16.84 -8.60
C LEU A 165 -14.06 -16.92 -9.97
N GLY A 166 -13.28 -17.11 -11.04
CA GLY A 166 -13.78 -17.35 -12.40
C GLY A 166 -14.66 -18.60 -12.50
N GLU A 167 -14.20 -19.72 -11.95
CA GLU A 167 -14.96 -20.98 -11.85
C GLU A 167 -16.26 -20.79 -11.03
N GLY A 168 -16.24 -19.91 -10.03
CA GLY A 168 -17.39 -19.51 -9.21
C GLY A 168 -18.37 -18.52 -9.88
N GLY A 169 -18.15 -18.14 -11.14
CA GLY A 169 -19.05 -17.28 -11.92
C GLY A 169 -18.70 -15.79 -11.88
N VAL A 170 -17.52 -15.40 -11.39
CA VAL A 170 -17.02 -14.03 -11.47
C VAL A 170 -16.35 -13.80 -12.83
N GLU A 171 -16.74 -12.75 -13.55
CA GLU A 171 -16.06 -12.37 -14.79
C GLU A 171 -14.70 -11.71 -14.47
N VAL A 172 -13.61 -12.49 -14.51
CA VAL A 172 -12.25 -12.00 -14.30
C VAL A 172 -11.65 -11.58 -15.64
N THR A 173 -11.34 -10.29 -15.79
CA THR A 173 -10.77 -9.74 -17.04
C THR A 173 -9.61 -8.81 -16.70
N ALA A 174 -8.55 -8.84 -17.51
CA ALA A 174 -7.50 -7.85 -17.41
C ALA A 174 -8.03 -6.52 -17.99
N VAL A 175 -7.70 -5.41 -17.33
CA VAL A 175 -7.90 -4.07 -17.90
C VAL A 175 -7.01 -3.99 -19.12
N GLU A 176 -7.59 -3.82 -20.29
CA GLU A 176 -6.81 -3.44 -21.47
C GLU A 176 -6.17 -2.09 -21.15
N GLU A 177 -4.84 -2.07 -21.00
CA GLU A 177 -4.09 -0.84 -20.93
C GLU A 177 -4.54 0.00 -22.13
N ALA A 178 -5.09 1.18 -21.85
CA ALA A 178 -5.31 2.15 -22.91
C ALA A 178 -3.99 2.26 -23.66
N SER A 179 -4.04 2.21 -25.01
CA SER A 179 -2.89 2.45 -25.88
C SER A 179 -2.40 3.91 -25.78
N ALA A 180 -2.18 4.41 -24.56
CA ALA A 180 -1.17 5.41 -24.33
C ALA A 180 0.14 4.72 -24.69
N GLY A 181 0.78 5.15 -25.77
CA GLY A 181 2.12 4.68 -26.11
C GLY A 181 3.07 4.82 -24.92
N ARG A 182 4.29 4.29 -25.06
CA ARG A 182 5.32 4.36 -24.00
C ARG A 182 5.32 5.75 -23.34
N PRO A 183 5.09 5.85 -22.02
CA PRO A 183 5.05 7.13 -21.36
C PRO A 183 6.40 7.82 -21.54
N GLU A 184 6.37 9.09 -21.96
CA GLU A 184 7.57 9.90 -22.05
C GLU A 184 7.94 10.34 -20.62
N LEU A 185 9.01 9.75 -20.09
CA LEU A 185 9.57 10.17 -18.81
C LEU A 185 10.64 11.24 -19.08
N VAL A 186 10.38 12.45 -18.58
CA VAL A 186 11.34 13.54 -18.57
C VAL A 186 11.74 13.79 -17.12
N LEU A 187 13.01 13.52 -16.80
CA LEU A 187 13.59 13.86 -15.50
C LEU A 187 14.29 15.20 -15.60
N LEU A 188 13.97 16.10 -14.68
CA LEU A 188 14.57 17.42 -14.58
C LEU A 188 15.30 17.54 -13.26
N GLU A 189 16.58 17.82 -13.32
CA GLU A 189 17.44 18.08 -12.18
C GLU A 189 17.93 19.53 -12.24
N SER A 190 17.84 20.24 -11.12
CA SER A 190 18.26 21.63 -10.98
C SER A 190 19.16 21.75 -9.76
N GLU A 191 20.11 22.69 -9.81
CA GLU A 191 21.01 22.97 -8.68
C GLU A 191 20.30 23.58 -7.48
N ASP A 192 19.20 24.30 -7.72
CA ASP A 192 18.40 24.95 -6.69
C ASP A 192 16.89 24.90 -6.97
N GLU A 193 16.12 25.16 -5.92
CA GLU A 193 14.65 25.14 -5.94
C GLU A 193 14.06 26.24 -6.84
N TRP A 194 14.74 27.39 -6.94
CA TRP A 194 14.31 28.52 -7.77
C TRP A 194 14.33 28.17 -9.26
N THR A 195 15.46 27.60 -9.72
CA THR A 195 15.60 27.15 -11.11
C THR A 195 14.65 25.98 -11.41
N ALA A 196 14.43 25.08 -10.43
CA ALA A 196 13.44 24.01 -10.54
C ALA A 196 12.02 24.57 -10.72
N ALA A 197 11.60 25.51 -9.87
CA ALA A 197 10.29 26.16 -9.93
C ALA A 197 10.07 26.89 -11.26
N GLU A 198 11.06 27.67 -11.71
CA GLU A 198 10.98 28.39 -12.97
C GLU A 198 10.83 27.44 -14.16
N THR A 199 11.62 26.37 -14.18
CA THR A 199 11.62 25.42 -15.30
C THR A 199 10.37 24.55 -15.30
N ALA A 200 9.90 24.12 -14.13
CA ALA A 200 8.63 23.43 -13.96
C ALA A 200 7.44 24.30 -14.42
N ALA A 201 7.40 25.58 -14.05
CA ALA A 201 6.36 26.50 -14.50
C ALA A 201 6.36 26.67 -16.03
N ARG A 202 7.55 26.78 -16.66
CA ARG A 202 7.67 26.81 -18.13
C ARG A 202 7.17 25.52 -18.78
N PHE A 203 7.50 24.37 -18.19
CA PHE A 203 7.06 23.07 -18.68
C PHE A 203 5.52 22.91 -18.60
N LEU A 204 4.91 23.39 -17.52
CA LEU A 204 3.45 23.39 -17.35
C LEU A 204 2.77 24.35 -18.32
N ALA A 205 3.34 25.54 -18.55
CA ALA A 205 2.84 26.50 -19.54
C ALA A 205 2.80 25.92 -20.96
N GLY A 206 3.76 25.06 -21.33
CA GLY A 206 3.79 24.42 -22.64
C GLY A 206 2.69 23.37 -22.89
N ARG A 207 1.83 23.09 -21.91
CA ARG A 207 0.81 22.01 -21.95
C ARG A 207 -0.63 22.50 -21.97
N GLU A 208 -0.86 23.73 -22.41
CA GLU A 208 -2.21 24.33 -22.55
C GLU A 208 -3.22 23.36 -23.20
N GLY A 209 -4.39 23.23 -22.58
CA GLY A 209 -5.50 22.41 -23.09
C GLY A 209 -5.44 20.91 -22.76
N ARG A 210 -4.38 20.41 -22.11
CA ARG A 210 -4.36 19.03 -21.57
C ARG A 210 -4.69 19.03 -20.08
N ALA A 211 -5.41 18.01 -19.62
CA ALA A 211 -5.57 17.77 -18.19
C ALA A 211 -4.20 17.41 -17.60
N VAL A 212 -3.66 18.30 -16.76
CA VAL A 212 -2.39 18.10 -16.06
C VAL A 212 -2.68 17.84 -14.59
N HIS A 213 -2.14 16.75 -14.07
CA HIS A 213 -2.12 16.47 -12.63
C HIS A 213 -0.71 16.76 -12.09
N VAL A 214 -0.64 17.57 -11.04
CA VAL A 214 0.60 17.88 -10.34
C VAL A 214 0.56 17.23 -8.97
N LEU A 215 1.57 16.43 -8.66
CA LEU A 215 1.78 15.83 -7.35
C LEU A 215 2.94 16.55 -6.69
N ALA A 216 2.68 17.25 -5.58
CA ALA A 216 3.69 17.93 -4.78
C ALA A 216 3.88 17.18 -3.47
N THR A 217 5.12 16.79 -3.18
CA THR A 217 5.50 16.15 -1.90
C THR A 217 5.86 17.17 -0.82
N GLU A 218 6.21 18.39 -1.23
CA GLU A 218 6.58 19.51 -0.37
C GLU A 218 5.75 20.76 -0.73
N ASP A 219 6.04 21.89 -0.08
CA ASP A 219 5.36 23.13 -0.42
C ASP A 219 5.72 23.65 -1.81
N THR A 220 4.80 24.41 -2.39
CA THR A 220 4.85 24.87 -3.79
C THR A 220 4.98 26.38 -3.88
N ILE A 221 5.46 27.06 -2.83
CA ILE A 221 5.44 28.52 -2.76
C ILE A 221 6.21 29.16 -3.92
N LEU A 222 7.41 28.66 -4.23
CA LEU A 222 8.21 29.17 -5.36
C LEU A 222 7.57 28.83 -6.71
N LEU A 223 7.04 27.61 -6.87
CA LEU A 223 6.34 27.20 -8.09
C LEU A 223 5.08 28.07 -8.33
N ASP A 224 4.31 28.35 -7.29
CA ASP A 224 3.13 29.21 -7.35
C ASP A 224 3.48 30.65 -7.77
N GLN A 225 4.61 31.18 -7.31
CA GLN A 225 5.11 32.49 -7.74
C GLN A 225 5.43 32.49 -9.24
N GLU A 226 6.11 31.45 -9.72
CA GLU A 226 6.49 31.32 -11.14
C GLU A 226 5.30 31.03 -12.06
N LEU A 227 4.28 30.31 -11.57
CA LEU A 227 3.00 30.09 -12.26
C LEU A 227 2.22 31.40 -12.37
N ARG A 228 2.10 32.17 -11.29
CA ARG A 228 1.43 33.48 -11.31
C ARG A 228 2.10 34.47 -12.24
N ARG A 229 3.45 34.49 -12.29
CA ARG A 229 4.22 35.32 -13.25
C ARG A 229 3.89 35.01 -14.71
N ARG A 230 3.31 33.84 -15.00
CA ARG A 230 2.94 33.35 -16.32
C ARG A 230 1.42 33.27 -16.53
N ASP A 231 0.64 33.92 -15.67
CA ASP A 231 -0.82 33.91 -15.68
C ASP A 231 -1.45 32.50 -15.58
N LEU A 232 -0.73 31.55 -14.97
CA LEU A 232 -1.23 30.20 -14.69
C LEU A 232 -1.81 30.09 -13.27
N PRO A 233 -2.79 29.20 -13.06
CA PRO A 233 -3.37 28.97 -11.73
C PRO A 233 -2.31 28.40 -10.78
N ALA A 234 -2.27 28.94 -9.56
CA ALA A 234 -1.44 28.42 -8.48
C ALA A 234 -2.00 27.09 -7.93
N LEU A 235 -1.11 26.22 -7.47
CA LEU A 235 -1.43 24.93 -6.86
C LEU A 235 -1.84 25.11 -5.39
N GLY A 236 -1.22 26.06 -4.67
CA GLY A 236 -1.60 26.41 -3.30
C GLY A 236 -1.25 25.36 -2.26
N VAL A 237 -0.29 24.45 -2.55
CA VAL A 237 0.19 23.46 -1.58
C VAL A 237 1.20 24.15 -0.67
N ALA A 238 0.83 24.38 0.59
CA ALA A 238 1.69 25.01 1.58
C ALA A 238 1.98 24.05 2.74
N ALA A 239 3.24 23.90 3.11
CA ALA A 239 3.65 23.07 4.24
C ALA A 239 2.99 23.55 5.54
N ALA A 240 2.60 22.60 6.39
CA ALA A 240 2.16 22.91 7.74
C ALA A 240 3.37 23.40 8.54
N SER A 241 3.37 24.67 8.94
CA SER A 241 4.41 25.26 9.79
C SER A 241 3.83 25.57 11.16
N ALA A 242 4.51 25.12 12.23
CA ALA A 242 4.17 25.45 13.61
C ALA A 242 4.31 26.97 13.89
N ASP A 243 5.18 27.65 13.14
CA ASP A 243 5.45 29.09 13.27
C ASP A 243 4.52 29.96 12.43
N ARG A 244 3.51 29.39 11.76
CA ARG A 244 2.60 30.17 10.92
C ARG A 244 1.83 31.21 11.75
N THR A 245 1.50 30.89 13.00
CA THR A 245 0.85 31.82 13.94
C THR A 245 1.80 32.97 14.33
N SER A 246 3.05 32.67 14.71
CA SER A 246 4.03 33.69 15.09
C SER A 246 4.42 34.60 13.91
N LEU A 247 4.51 34.04 12.70
CA LEU A 247 4.79 34.78 11.47
C LEU A 247 3.61 35.62 10.95
N GLN A 248 2.37 35.34 11.35
CA GLN A 248 1.22 36.20 11.10
C GLN A 248 1.11 37.35 12.12
N ILE A 249 1.49 37.07 13.37
CA ILE A 249 1.46 38.04 14.47
C ILE A 249 2.57 39.08 14.33
N LEU A 250 3.76 38.70 13.85
CA LEU A 250 4.90 39.62 13.74
C LEU A 250 4.66 40.82 12.80
N PRO A 251 4.13 40.65 11.57
CA PRO A 251 3.77 41.78 10.71
C PRO A 251 2.69 42.67 11.32
N LEU A 252 1.69 42.08 12.01
CA LEU A 252 0.65 42.84 12.73
C LEU A 252 1.25 43.66 13.87
N TYR A 253 2.13 43.06 14.68
CA TYR A 253 2.86 43.75 15.74
C TYR A 253 3.70 44.91 15.20
N LEU A 254 4.48 44.67 14.14
CA LEU A 254 5.31 45.71 13.52
C LEU A 254 4.45 46.83 12.89
N SER A 255 3.30 46.49 12.29
CA SER A 255 2.35 47.47 11.77
C SER A 255 1.80 48.36 12.90
N ILE A 256 1.37 47.76 14.01
CA ILE A 256 0.86 48.48 15.19
C ILE A 256 1.96 49.33 15.85
N ALA A 257 3.19 48.83 15.90
CA ALA A 257 4.31 49.49 16.58
C ALA A 257 4.89 50.68 15.79
N ILE A 258 4.80 50.66 14.46
CA ILE A 258 5.47 51.62 13.58
C ILE A 258 4.49 52.62 12.93
N ALA A 259 3.25 52.19 12.63
CA ALA A 259 2.24 53.04 12.01
C ALA A 259 1.36 53.75 13.06
N PRO A 260 0.69 54.87 12.71
CA PRO A 260 -0.37 55.44 13.56
C PRO A 260 -1.45 54.38 13.83
N VAL A 261 -1.92 54.33 15.09
CA VAL A 261 -2.76 53.26 15.62
C VAL A 261 -4.00 52.99 14.76
N ASP A 262 -4.08 51.79 14.20
CA ASP A 262 -5.27 51.25 13.53
C ASP A 262 -6.03 50.30 14.47
N VAL A 263 -7.23 50.71 14.88
CA VAL A 263 -8.08 49.98 15.83
C VAL A 263 -8.54 48.63 15.26
N GLN A 264 -8.67 48.49 13.93
CA GLN A 264 -9.06 47.22 13.33
C GLN A 264 -7.92 46.20 13.34
N GLN A 265 -6.69 46.66 13.14
CA GLN A 265 -5.50 45.80 13.24
C GLN A 265 -5.22 45.39 14.70
N LEU A 266 -5.47 46.29 15.66
CA LEU A 266 -5.36 45.97 17.09
C LEU A 266 -6.35 44.87 17.51
N GLY A 267 -7.58 44.92 16.99
CA GLY A 267 -8.60 43.90 17.25
C GLY A 267 -8.32 42.53 16.62
N ALA A 268 -7.55 42.48 15.54
CA ALA A 268 -7.09 41.22 14.93
C ALA A 268 -5.86 40.61 15.63
N PHE A 269 -5.16 41.40 16.46
CA PHE A 269 -3.98 40.99 17.22
C PHE A 269 -4.31 40.42 18.61
N LEU A 270 -5.37 40.91 19.26
CA LEU A 270 -5.86 40.48 20.57
C LEU A 270 -6.74 39.21 20.47
#